data_AF-A0A3B3X9D5-F1
#
_entry.id   AF-A0A3B3X9D5-F1
#
_cell.length_a   1.000
_cell.length_b   1.000
_cell.length_c   1.000
_cell.angle_alpha   90.00
_cell.angle_beta   90.00
_cell.angle_gamma   90.00
#
_symmetry.space_group_name_H-M   'P 1'
#
loop_
_entity.id
_entity.type
_entity.pdbx_description
1 polymer ?
#
loop_
_entity_poly.entity_id
_entity_poly.type
_entity_poly.pdbx_seq_one_letter_code
_entity_poly.pdbx_strand_id
1 'polypeptide(L)'
;MRVFLASILVLVIPIIRAQVPHWGPCPEPEVQPAFILKQFMGRWFEIAKLPAQFEKGRCIETNFTLTTDNSIRVVSSEILKGEVRKIVGTGVIEDPKNPAKLGITYSYVLPYSPYWILSTDYVNFALVYSCTDVLRLFHVDFAWILGRTRSLPDATVEKARETFATNNIDVTRMIPSRQQGCDKTL
;
A
#
# COMPACT_ATOMS: atom_id res chain seq x y z
N MET A 1 23.98 -0.08 57.14
CA MET A 1 22.77 -0.20 56.31
C MET A 1 23.03 0.55 55.00
N ARG A 2 23.31 -0.16 53.89
CA ARG A 2 23.65 0.47 52.60
C ARG A 2 22.38 0.63 51.78
N VAL A 3 21.97 1.88 51.54
CA VAL A 3 20.84 2.22 50.67
C VAL A 3 21.35 2.19 49.23
N PHE A 4 20.88 1.24 48.43
CA PHE A 4 21.12 1.22 46.98
C PHE A 4 20.14 2.18 46.30
N LEU A 5 20.64 3.31 45.79
CA LEU A 5 19.90 4.13 44.83
C LEU A 5 19.88 3.40 43.48
N ALA A 6 18.73 2.82 43.12
CA ALA A 6 18.49 2.35 41.77
C ALA A 6 18.17 3.56 40.88
N SER A 7 19.16 4.04 40.10
CA SER A 7 18.92 5.00 39.03
C SER A 7 18.07 4.35 37.93
N ILE A 8 16.81 4.76 37.83
CA ILE A 8 15.93 4.41 36.73
C ILE A 8 16.36 5.25 35.52
N LEU A 9 17.13 4.65 34.62
CA LEU A 9 17.49 5.26 33.34
C LEU A 9 16.25 5.26 32.45
N VAL A 10 15.51 6.37 32.40
CA VAL A 10 14.40 6.55 31.45
C VAL A 10 15.01 6.71 30.06
N LEU A 11 15.11 5.61 29.33
CA LEU A 11 15.56 5.59 27.95
C LEU A 11 14.48 6.28 27.09
N VAL A 12 14.71 7.55 26.74
CA VAL A 12 13.86 8.27 25.78
C VAL A 12 14.14 7.69 24.40
N ILE A 13 13.39 6.65 24.01
CA ILE A 13 13.46 6.07 22.67
C ILE A 13 12.87 7.11 21.70
N PRO A 14 13.65 7.65 20.75
CA PRO A 14 13.09 8.55 19.75
C PRO A 14 12.00 7.81 18.96
N ILE A 15 10.87 8.46 18.73
CA ILE A 15 9.78 7.92 17.91
C ILE A 15 10.27 7.91 16.46
N ILE A 16 10.98 6.84 16.07
CA ILE A 16 11.38 6.62 14.69
C ILE A 16 10.10 6.35 13.90
N ARG A 17 9.84 7.15 12.86
CA ARG A 17 8.78 6.92 11.86
C ARG A 17 9.18 5.74 10.95
N ALA A 18 9.44 4.59 11.56
CA ALA A 18 9.75 3.34 10.87
C ALA A 18 8.46 2.65 10.42
N GLN A 19 8.60 1.72 9.48
CA GLN A 19 7.57 0.72 9.22
C GLN A 19 7.44 -0.12 10.50
N VAL A 20 6.27 -0.07 11.13
CA VAL A 20 6.06 -0.71 12.44
C VAL A 20 5.49 -2.10 12.17
N PRO A 21 6.19 -3.18 12.57
CA PRO A 21 5.60 -4.50 12.58
C PRO A 21 4.48 -4.54 13.63
N HIS A 22 3.37 -5.15 13.27
CA HIS A 22 2.23 -5.36 14.16
C HIS A 22 2.29 -6.78 14.74
N TRP A 23 1.83 -6.94 15.97
CA TRP A 23 1.79 -8.25 16.63
C TRP A 23 0.67 -9.12 16.07
N GLY A 24 0.93 -10.44 16.01
CA GLY A 24 -0.03 -11.42 15.51
C GLY A 24 -0.02 -11.57 13.98
N PRO A 25 -0.88 -12.44 13.44
CA PRO A 25 -0.96 -12.70 12.01
C PRO A 25 -1.57 -11.52 11.25
N CYS A 26 -1.39 -11.52 9.94
CA CYS A 26 -2.09 -10.62 9.04
C CYS A 26 -3.61 -10.68 9.23
N PRO A 27 -4.30 -9.52 9.31
CA PRO A 27 -5.73 -9.44 9.13
C PRO A 27 -6.18 -10.10 7.81
N GLU A 28 -7.35 -10.73 7.82
CA GLU A 28 -8.01 -11.28 6.63
C GLU A 28 -9.23 -10.43 6.26
N PRO A 29 -9.03 -9.25 5.67
CA PRO A 29 -10.14 -8.39 5.27
C PRO A 29 -10.98 -9.02 4.15
N GLU A 30 -12.26 -8.63 4.10
CA GLU A 30 -13.06 -8.88 2.92
C GLU A 30 -12.52 -8.09 1.72
N VAL A 31 -12.50 -8.73 0.56
CA VAL A 31 -12.05 -8.13 -0.70
C VAL A 31 -13.25 -7.77 -1.57
N GLN A 32 -13.04 -6.88 -2.54
CA GLN A 32 -14.09 -6.38 -3.44
C GLN A 32 -14.91 -7.55 -4.02
N PRO A 33 -16.21 -7.64 -3.71
CA PRO A 33 -17.05 -8.70 -4.24
C PRO A 33 -17.21 -8.54 -5.75
N ALA A 34 -17.29 -9.67 -6.45
CA ALA A 34 -17.45 -9.74 -7.91
C ALA A 34 -16.45 -8.85 -8.67
N PHE A 35 -15.18 -8.84 -8.23
CA PHE A 35 -14.15 -7.99 -8.81
C PHE A 35 -13.88 -8.29 -10.29
N ILE A 36 -13.88 -7.23 -11.12
CA ILE A 36 -13.66 -7.32 -12.56
C ILE A 36 -12.28 -6.76 -12.90
N LEU A 37 -11.29 -7.65 -13.05
CA LEU A 37 -9.89 -7.28 -13.30
C LEU A 37 -9.72 -6.29 -14.47
N LYS A 38 -10.44 -6.50 -15.57
CA LYS A 38 -10.36 -5.62 -16.76
C LYS A 38 -10.72 -4.16 -16.46
N GLN A 39 -11.69 -3.91 -15.57
CA GLN A 39 -12.11 -2.55 -15.22
C GLN A 39 -11.10 -1.87 -14.28
N PHE A 40 -10.34 -2.65 -13.52
CA PHE A 40 -9.30 -2.13 -12.63
C PHE A 40 -8.05 -1.65 -13.37
N MET A 41 -7.86 -2.05 -14.62
CA MET A 41 -6.70 -1.68 -15.44
C MET A 41 -6.59 -0.17 -15.66
N GLY A 42 -5.42 0.24 -16.14
CA GLY A 42 -5.06 1.63 -16.38
C GLY A 42 -4.31 2.24 -15.21
N ARG A 43 -4.32 3.57 -15.16
CA ARG A 43 -3.53 4.35 -14.21
C ARG A 43 -4.28 4.61 -12.91
N TRP A 44 -3.54 4.53 -11.81
CA TRP A 44 -3.96 4.88 -10.46
C TRP A 44 -2.91 5.77 -9.81
N PHE A 45 -3.34 6.84 -9.15
CA PHE A 45 -2.51 7.75 -8.38
C PHE A 45 -2.58 7.39 -6.90
N GLU A 46 -1.44 7.37 -6.21
CA GLU A 46 -1.40 7.17 -4.77
C GLU A 46 -1.87 8.45 -4.05
N ILE A 47 -3.00 8.38 -3.34
CA ILE A 47 -3.60 9.51 -2.61
C ILE A 47 -3.12 9.54 -1.16
N ALA A 48 -3.09 8.38 -0.52
CA ALA A 48 -2.57 8.21 0.82
C ALA A 48 -2.06 6.77 0.99
N LYS A 49 -1.14 6.58 1.93
CA LYS A 49 -0.61 5.25 2.24
C LYS A 49 -0.16 5.08 3.67
N LEU A 50 -0.10 3.83 4.13
CA LEU A 50 0.73 3.47 5.26
C LEU A 50 2.21 3.67 4.91
N PRO A 51 3.09 4.00 5.89
CA PRO A 51 4.48 4.29 5.62
C PRO A 51 5.21 3.14 4.90
N ALA A 52 5.59 3.37 3.65
CA ALA A 52 6.33 2.43 2.81
C ALA A 52 7.75 2.96 2.54
N GLN A 53 8.78 2.28 3.05
CA GLN A 53 10.17 2.75 2.92
C GLN A 53 10.69 2.69 1.47
N PHE A 54 10.06 1.92 0.60
CA PHE A 54 10.44 1.80 -0.81
C PHE A 54 9.85 2.93 -1.70
N GLU A 55 8.97 3.78 -1.16
CA GLU A 55 8.27 4.83 -1.90
C GLU A 55 8.43 6.20 -1.22
N LYS A 56 9.60 6.83 -1.41
CA LYS A 56 9.98 8.07 -0.71
C LYS A 56 9.69 9.35 -1.51
N GLY A 57 9.33 9.21 -2.79
CA GLY A 57 9.14 10.30 -3.72
C GLY A 57 7.81 11.04 -3.57
N ARG A 58 7.47 11.76 -4.64
CA ARG A 58 6.18 12.42 -4.87
C ARG A 58 5.63 11.98 -6.22
N CYS A 59 4.36 12.28 -6.50
CA CYS A 59 3.69 11.98 -7.76
C CYS A 59 3.71 10.49 -8.10
N ILE A 60 3.45 9.67 -7.07
CA ILE A 60 3.47 8.23 -7.20
C ILE A 60 2.23 7.80 -7.99
N GLU A 61 2.46 7.10 -9.09
CA GLU A 61 1.40 6.55 -9.92
C GLU A 61 1.79 5.14 -10.37
N THR A 62 0.78 4.27 -10.46
CA THR A 62 0.93 2.90 -10.92
C THR A 62 -0.01 2.66 -12.09
N ASN A 63 0.53 2.15 -13.20
CA ASN A 63 -0.24 1.76 -14.36
C ASN A 63 -0.27 0.24 -14.50
N PHE A 64 -1.48 -0.31 -14.57
CA PHE A 64 -1.75 -1.74 -14.75
C PHE A 64 -2.20 -1.99 -16.18
N THR A 65 -1.53 -2.91 -16.86
CA THR A 65 -1.87 -3.30 -18.25
C THR A 65 -1.98 -4.81 -18.33
N LEU A 66 -3.09 -5.32 -18.86
CA LEU A 66 -3.22 -6.74 -19.17
C LEU A 66 -2.29 -7.13 -20.31
N THR A 67 -1.60 -8.24 -20.12
CA THR A 67 -0.77 -8.88 -21.16
C THR A 67 -1.54 -10.02 -21.82
N THR A 68 -0.96 -10.56 -22.90
CA THR A 68 -1.59 -11.62 -23.71
C THR A 68 -1.68 -12.97 -23.00
N ASP A 69 -0.87 -13.18 -21.96
CA ASP A 69 -0.83 -14.39 -21.14
C ASP A 69 -1.72 -14.32 -19.89
N ASN A 70 -2.64 -13.35 -19.83
CA ASN A 70 -3.49 -13.04 -18.67
C ASN A 70 -2.72 -12.62 -17.40
N SER A 71 -1.43 -12.32 -17.49
CA SER A 71 -0.73 -11.60 -16.42
C SER A 71 -1.00 -10.09 -16.49
N ILE A 72 -0.47 -9.36 -15.51
CA ILE A 72 -0.65 -7.91 -15.39
C ILE A 72 0.75 -7.30 -15.41
N ARG A 73 1.02 -6.44 -16.39
CA ARG A 73 2.21 -5.60 -16.36
C ARG A 73 1.96 -4.40 -15.44
N VAL A 74 2.74 -4.29 -14.38
CA VAL A 74 2.62 -3.25 -13.35
C VAL A 74 3.78 -2.28 -13.50
N VAL A 75 3.52 -0.99 -13.77
CA VAL A 75 4.56 0.04 -13.78
C VAL A 75 4.26 1.08 -12.73
N SER A 76 5.07 1.12 -11.68
CA SER A 76 5.03 2.20 -10.71
C SER A 76 6.10 3.23 -11.04
N SER A 77 5.79 4.50 -10.83
CA SER A 77 6.73 5.60 -11.00
C SER A 77 6.60 6.62 -9.91
N GLU A 78 7.72 7.26 -9.57
CA GLU A 78 7.79 8.34 -8.60
C GLU A 78 8.75 9.44 -9.08
N ILE A 79 8.59 10.64 -8.53
CA ILE A 79 9.57 11.71 -8.62
C ILE A 79 10.35 11.74 -7.31
N LEU A 80 11.61 11.32 -7.35
CA LEU A 80 12.50 11.32 -6.18
C LEU A 80 13.73 12.18 -6.48
N LYS A 81 14.00 13.16 -5.61
CA LYS A 81 15.11 14.12 -5.78
C LYS A 81 15.13 14.81 -7.15
N GLY A 82 13.95 15.10 -7.72
CA GLY A 82 13.82 15.75 -9.02
C GLY A 82 13.87 14.81 -10.23
N GLU A 83 14.24 13.54 -10.07
CA GLU A 83 14.35 12.55 -11.15
C GLU A 83 13.14 11.62 -11.21
N VAL A 84 12.78 11.12 -12.41
CA VAL A 84 11.67 10.17 -12.54
C VAL A 84 12.29 8.80 -12.33
N ARG A 85 11.81 8.08 -11.32
CA ARG A 85 12.16 6.69 -11.10
C ARG A 85 10.98 5.84 -11.52
N LYS A 86 11.27 4.74 -12.21
CA LYS A 86 10.26 3.78 -12.65
C LYS A 86 10.70 2.39 -12.23
N ILE A 87 9.73 1.59 -11.83
CA ILE A 87 9.92 0.17 -11.56
C ILE A 87 8.84 -0.61 -12.30
N VAL A 88 9.24 -1.73 -12.88
CA VAL A 88 8.36 -2.61 -13.65
C VAL A 88 8.25 -3.93 -12.91
N GLY A 89 7.02 -4.40 -12.77
CA GLY A 89 6.70 -5.66 -12.14
C GLY A 89 5.63 -6.42 -12.90
N THR A 90 5.32 -7.60 -12.38
CA THR A 90 4.32 -8.52 -12.89
C THR A 90 3.30 -8.79 -11.79
N GLY A 91 2.03 -8.75 -12.14
CA GLY A 91 0.90 -9.09 -11.29
C GLY A 91 0.18 -10.32 -11.82
N VAL A 92 -0.38 -11.12 -10.93
CA VAL A 92 -1.18 -12.31 -11.24
C VAL A 92 -2.40 -12.39 -10.31
N ILE A 93 -3.44 -13.10 -10.72
CA ILE A 93 -4.49 -13.55 -9.80
C ILE A 93 -3.98 -14.81 -9.10
N GLU A 94 -3.84 -14.78 -7.77
CA GLU A 94 -3.33 -15.93 -7.00
C GLU A 94 -4.39 -17.03 -6.85
N ASP A 95 -5.65 -16.64 -6.67
CA ASP A 95 -6.80 -17.55 -6.59
C ASP A 95 -7.91 -17.09 -7.54
N PRO A 96 -8.24 -17.86 -8.59
CA PRO A 96 -9.33 -17.53 -9.51
C PRO A 96 -10.70 -17.35 -8.84
N LYS A 97 -10.93 -17.93 -7.66
CA LYS A 97 -12.16 -17.74 -6.88
C LYS A 97 -12.22 -16.36 -6.20
N ASN A 98 -11.07 -15.73 -6.01
CA ASN A 98 -10.90 -14.44 -5.37
C ASN A 98 -10.08 -13.50 -6.27
N PRO A 99 -10.63 -13.05 -7.41
CA PRO A 99 -9.87 -12.27 -8.41
C PRO A 99 -9.41 -10.89 -7.90
N ALA A 100 -9.94 -10.42 -6.76
CA ALA A 100 -9.48 -9.23 -6.07
C ALA A 100 -8.18 -9.43 -5.26
N LYS A 101 -7.74 -10.67 -5.06
CA LYS A 101 -6.47 -11.01 -4.40
C LYS A 101 -5.40 -11.20 -5.47
N LEU A 102 -4.73 -10.10 -5.81
CA LEU A 102 -3.61 -10.13 -6.72
C LEU A 102 -2.33 -10.44 -5.96
N GLY A 103 -1.36 -11.02 -6.64
CA GLY A 103 0.03 -11.09 -6.22
C GLY A 103 0.87 -10.21 -7.14
N ILE A 104 1.72 -9.34 -6.61
CA ILE A 104 2.62 -8.49 -7.41
C ILE A 104 4.08 -8.76 -7.03
N THR A 105 4.94 -8.88 -8.03
CA THR A 105 6.39 -8.90 -7.84
C THR A 105 7.08 -7.90 -8.76
N TYR A 106 8.13 -7.25 -8.24
CA TYR A 106 9.03 -6.39 -9.01
C TYR A 106 10.37 -7.09 -9.29
N SER A 107 10.48 -8.39 -9.01
CA SER A 107 11.70 -9.18 -9.19
C SER A 107 11.36 -10.62 -9.56
N TYR A 108 12.11 -11.19 -10.51
CA TYR A 108 11.90 -12.58 -10.94
C TYR A 108 12.35 -13.63 -9.91
N VAL A 109 13.13 -13.24 -8.89
CA VAL A 109 13.63 -14.14 -7.84
C VAL A 109 12.86 -14.06 -6.53
N LEU A 110 11.99 -13.05 -6.36
CA LEU A 110 11.23 -12.85 -5.15
C LEU A 110 9.80 -13.38 -5.31
N PRO A 111 9.19 -13.89 -4.22
CA PRO A 111 7.80 -14.29 -4.25
C PRO A 111 6.89 -13.09 -4.54
N TYR A 112 5.69 -13.38 -5.03
CA TYR A 112 4.64 -12.37 -5.16
C TYR A 112 4.25 -11.86 -3.76
N SER A 113 4.16 -10.53 -3.65
CA SER A 113 3.62 -9.86 -2.47
C SER A 113 2.11 -9.70 -2.65
N PRO A 114 1.31 -9.96 -1.61
CA PRO A 114 -0.13 -9.78 -1.66
C PRO A 114 -0.50 -8.34 -2.06
N TYR A 115 -1.48 -8.18 -2.95
CA TYR A 115 -2.03 -6.90 -3.39
C TYR A 115 -3.55 -7.06 -3.50
N TRP A 116 -4.22 -6.93 -2.36
CA TRP A 116 -5.64 -7.22 -2.24
C TRP A 116 -6.45 -5.95 -2.41
N ILE A 117 -7.40 -5.97 -3.35
CA ILE A 117 -8.33 -4.87 -3.57
C ILE A 117 -9.51 -5.04 -2.61
N LEU A 118 -9.57 -4.21 -1.58
CA LEU A 118 -10.61 -4.30 -0.56
C LEU A 118 -11.93 -3.68 -1.04
N SER A 119 -11.84 -2.55 -1.73
CA SER A 119 -13.00 -1.86 -2.29
C SER A 119 -12.58 -0.99 -3.46
N THR A 120 -13.38 -0.95 -4.52
CA THR A 120 -13.19 -0.03 -5.64
C THR A 120 -14.50 0.17 -6.39
N ASP A 121 -14.71 1.38 -6.89
CA ASP A 121 -15.75 1.67 -7.89
C ASP A 121 -15.19 1.65 -9.32
N TYR A 122 -13.92 1.26 -9.49
CA TYR A 122 -13.14 1.21 -10.74
C TYR A 122 -12.85 2.55 -11.39
N VAL A 123 -13.68 3.58 -11.16
CA VAL A 123 -13.68 4.84 -11.89
C VAL A 123 -13.20 6.05 -11.08
N ASN A 124 -13.24 5.99 -9.75
CA ASN A 124 -12.77 7.09 -8.91
C ASN A 124 -11.71 6.62 -7.93
N PHE A 125 -11.94 5.55 -7.17
CA PHE A 125 -11.06 5.15 -6.07
C PHE A 125 -10.82 3.63 -6.03
N ALA A 126 -9.73 3.26 -5.37
CA ALA A 126 -9.48 1.89 -4.96
C ALA A 126 -8.74 1.84 -3.62
N LEU A 127 -9.11 0.88 -2.78
CA LEU A 127 -8.48 0.60 -1.49
C LEU A 127 -7.70 -0.69 -1.64
N VAL A 128 -6.40 -0.61 -1.38
CA VAL A 128 -5.49 -1.74 -1.54
C VAL A 128 -4.84 -2.04 -0.20
N TYR A 129 -4.72 -3.33 0.10
CA TYR A 129 -4.02 -3.84 1.25
C TYR A 129 -2.99 -4.90 0.85
N SER A 130 -1.82 -4.85 1.49
CA SER A 130 -0.76 -5.84 1.34
C SER A 130 -0.27 -6.19 2.73
N CYS A 131 -0.18 -7.47 3.05
CA CYS A 131 0.33 -7.91 4.34
C CYS A 131 1.21 -9.13 4.17
N THR A 132 2.30 -9.18 4.94
CA THR A 132 3.22 -10.31 4.97
C THR A 132 3.50 -10.70 6.41
N ASP A 133 3.19 -11.94 6.73
CA ASP A 133 3.52 -12.54 8.02
C ASP A 133 5.02 -12.79 8.13
N VAL A 134 5.57 -12.53 9.32
CA VAL A 134 6.95 -12.86 9.68
C VAL A 134 6.91 -13.86 10.82
N LEU A 135 7.22 -15.11 10.48
CA LEU A 135 7.25 -16.25 11.42
C LEU A 135 5.93 -16.44 12.22
N ARG A 136 4.80 -15.92 11.71
CA ARG A 136 3.50 -15.89 12.41
C ARG A 136 3.51 -15.19 13.78
N LEU A 137 4.55 -14.44 14.11
CA LEU A 137 4.68 -13.72 15.38
C LEU A 137 4.28 -12.26 15.23
N PHE A 138 4.68 -11.66 14.11
CA PHE A 138 4.34 -10.31 13.73
C PHE A 138 4.11 -10.26 12.22
N HIS A 139 3.43 -9.24 11.76
CA HIS A 139 3.24 -8.97 10.35
C HIS A 139 3.68 -7.55 10.01
N VAL A 140 3.94 -7.38 8.72
CA VAL A 140 4.15 -6.08 8.10
C VAL A 140 3.03 -5.87 7.10
N ASP A 141 2.38 -4.74 7.20
CA ASP A 141 1.31 -4.36 6.31
C ASP A 141 1.55 -3.01 5.63
N PHE A 142 0.87 -2.86 4.51
CA PHE A 142 0.77 -1.65 3.72
C PHE A 142 -0.67 -1.51 3.27
N ALA A 143 -1.13 -0.27 3.24
CA ALA A 143 -2.44 0.07 2.72
C ALA A 143 -2.30 1.32 1.88
N TRP A 144 -3.01 1.37 0.76
CA TRP A 144 -3.03 2.52 -0.13
C TRP A 144 -4.47 2.91 -0.46
N ILE A 145 -4.72 4.22 -0.42
CA ILE A 145 -5.88 4.84 -1.04
C ILE A 145 -5.42 5.32 -2.41
N LEU A 146 -6.03 4.79 -3.46
CA LEU A 146 -5.73 5.12 -4.85
C LEU A 146 -6.86 5.94 -5.46
N GLY A 147 -6.51 6.84 -6.37
CA GLY A 147 -7.46 7.64 -7.14
C GLY A 147 -7.23 7.53 -8.65
N ARG A 148 -8.29 7.65 -9.45
CA ARG A 148 -8.17 7.84 -10.91
C ARG A 148 -7.71 9.23 -11.29
N THR A 149 -7.80 10.17 -10.36
CA THR A 149 -7.18 11.51 -10.45
C THR A 149 -6.22 11.72 -9.28
N ARG A 150 -5.47 12.82 -9.30
CA ARG A 150 -4.43 13.14 -8.30
C ARG A 150 -4.98 13.60 -6.94
N SER A 151 -6.29 13.71 -6.80
CA SER A 151 -6.97 14.10 -5.56
C SER A 151 -8.30 13.38 -5.46
N LEU A 152 -8.73 13.08 -4.24
CA LEU A 152 -10.08 12.60 -3.96
C LEU A 152 -10.79 13.59 -3.02
N PRO A 153 -12.12 13.64 -3.02
CA PRO A 153 -12.87 14.37 -2.00
C PRO A 153 -12.53 13.85 -0.60
N ASP A 154 -12.44 14.74 0.38
CA ASP A 154 -12.10 14.38 1.77
C ASP A 154 -13.07 13.32 2.32
N ALA A 155 -14.36 13.42 2.00
CA ALA A 155 -15.36 12.42 2.39
C ALA A 155 -15.04 11.01 1.85
N THR A 156 -14.46 10.90 0.65
CA THR A 156 -14.03 9.61 0.08
C THR A 156 -12.80 9.07 0.82
N VAL A 157 -11.86 9.94 1.19
CA VAL A 157 -10.66 9.56 1.93
C VAL A 157 -11.01 9.12 3.35
N GLU A 158 -11.92 9.82 4.03
CA GLU A 158 -12.39 9.41 5.36
C GLU A 158 -13.16 8.09 5.31
N LYS A 159 -14.04 7.93 4.31
CA LYS A 159 -14.74 6.65 4.12
C LYS A 159 -13.79 5.49 3.86
N ALA A 160 -12.71 5.75 3.11
CA ALA A 160 -11.66 4.77 2.88
C ALA A 160 -10.95 4.35 4.18
N ARG A 161 -10.62 5.31 5.05
CA ARG A 161 -10.02 5.06 6.37
C ARG A 161 -10.94 4.23 7.26
N GLU A 162 -12.24 4.52 7.27
CA GLU A 162 -13.24 3.71 8.00
C GLU A 162 -13.28 2.26 7.51
N THR A 163 -13.22 2.05 6.20
CA THR A 163 -13.23 0.70 5.62
C THR A 163 -12.01 -0.10 6.08
N PHE A 164 -10.81 0.51 6.09
CA PHE A 164 -9.62 -0.14 6.65
C PHE A 164 -9.79 -0.46 8.14
N ALA A 165 -10.25 0.50 8.94
CA ALA A 165 -10.42 0.32 10.38
C ALA A 165 -11.44 -0.80 10.72
N THR A 166 -12.55 -0.88 9.97
CA THR A 166 -13.57 -1.94 10.13
C THR A 166 -13.01 -3.33 9.81
N ASN A 167 -11.96 -3.38 8.99
CA ASN A 167 -11.24 -4.59 8.63
C ASN A 167 -10.01 -4.86 9.52
N ASN A 168 -9.93 -4.22 10.70
CA ASN A 168 -8.82 -4.36 11.66
C ASN A 168 -7.45 -3.93 11.09
N ILE A 169 -7.43 -2.98 10.15
CA ILE A 169 -6.21 -2.40 9.60
C ILE A 169 -6.00 -1.02 10.24
N ASP A 170 -4.92 -0.86 11.02
CA ASP A 170 -4.62 0.40 11.69
C ASP A 170 -4.09 1.45 10.71
N VAL A 171 -4.94 2.43 10.39
CA VAL A 171 -4.61 3.54 9.48
C VAL A 171 -4.29 4.85 10.20
N THR A 172 -4.06 4.84 11.51
CA THR A 172 -3.64 6.04 12.27
C THR A 172 -2.33 6.63 11.77
N ARG A 173 -1.45 5.78 11.20
CA ARG A 173 -0.17 6.19 10.62
C ARG A 173 -0.23 6.47 9.12
N MET A 174 -1.40 6.35 8.49
CA MET A 174 -1.54 6.59 7.05
C MET A 174 -1.36 8.07 6.73
N ILE A 175 -0.39 8.35 5.85
CA ILE A 175 0.03 9.69 5.44
C ILE A 175 -0.51 10.04 4.06
N PRO A 176 -0.85 11.31 3.80
CA PRO A 176 -1.20 11.75 2.46
C PRO A 176 0.02 11.74 1.54
N SER A 177 -0.20 11.36 0.29
CA SER A 177 0.82 11.31 -0.75
C SER A 177 0.88 12.63 -1.51
N ARG A 178 2.09 13.03 -1.89
CA ARG A 178 2.33 14.34 -2.53
C ARG A 178 2.04 14.27 -4.02
N GLN A 179 0.86 14.70 -4.45
CA GLN A 179 0.42 14.65 -5.85
C GLN A 179 0.38 16.02 -6.57
N GLN A 180 1.02 17.04 -6.01
CA GLN A 180 1.12 18.38 -6.62
C GLN A 180 2.47 18.59 -7.33
N GLY A 181 2.48 19.47 -8.33
CA GLY A 181 3.69 19.84 -9.09
C GLY A 181 4.30 18.68 -9.87
N CYS A 182 3.48 17.73 -10.33
CA CYS A 182 3.92 16.50 -10.98
C CYS A 182 4.39 16.67 -12.43
N ASP A 183 4.16 17.83 -13.00
CA ASP A 183 4.69 18.17 -14.31
C ASP A 183 6.20 18.30 -14.20
N LYS A 184 6.88 17.49 -14.99
CA LYS A 184 8.24 17.80 -15.40
C LYS A 184 8.11 18.50 -16.73
N THR A 185 8.19 19.82 -16.73
CA THR A 185 8.79 20.49 -17.87
C THR A 185 10.18 19.87 -18.02
N LEU A 186 10.33 19.06 -19.07
CA LEU A 186 11.62 18.64 -19.58
C LEU A 186 12.43 19.87 -19.98
#